data_AF-A0A8C8BR80-F1
#
_entry.id   AF-A0A8C8BR80-F1
#
_cell.length_a   1.000
_cell.length_b   1.000
_cell.length_c   1.000
_cell.angle_alpha   90.00
_cell.angle_beta   90.00
_cell.angle_gamma   90.00
#
_symmetry.space_group_name_H-M   'P 1'
#
loop_
_entity.id
_entity.type
_entity.pdbx_description
1 polymer ?
#
loop_
_entity_poly.entity_id
_entity_poly.type
_entity_poly.pdbx_seq_one_letter_code
_entity_poly.pdbx_strand_id
1 'polypeptide(L)'
;MSFPQGGYSQRLPNASALGKIFTALPFGDPIYQMLELKLAMYIDLPRHMKPGILVTCSDDIELYSAGVTETVTFDKPGFTALAHPSDLAVGTTHGVFVLDPSSFSGEGGLEYASCRRFLHKPDVETMRRCGAVCVRGGSARRGSGQRGHLECVYTDSIFYIDHSVAEQLLTFYKEMGTLCCEIDAYGDFLQALGPGATPDYTQNTSNVTKEESGLVDVRQKLYSLLRGTALNVIILNNSKFYHIGTTQEYLFHFTTDSKLRFELDFLSVAFSAVSDKAVTLGPSSSVIQSILEPGCRVGPGSVVEYSRIGPEVSVGQSSIVSGAYIDGRAAVPSSCLLSSLSIKINGQVKYVSMAFGVEDDLKKSVKLLSDIHSLRFFGVGFLECLALWGVKVSEQLFSGENTRLGLWTARIFPVCSTLSESVRMSLQMLNSVQHMSAFELSGFQLLSVEEMLTYKDVEDMLKFRKQIYDEICLQRRKEKSDL
;
A
#
# COMPACT_ATOMS: atom_id res chain seq x y z
N MET A 1 16.13 11.78 -3.62
CA MET A 1 15.01 10.85 -3.82
C MET A 1 13.82 11.38 -3.04
N SER A 2 12.66 11.44 -3.67
CA SER A 2 11.40 11.86 -3.07
C SER A 2 10.48 10.65 -2.99
N PHE A 3 9.92 10.41 -1.82
CA PHE A 3 8.87 9.41 -1.62
C PHE A 3 7.54 10.17 -1.52
N PRO A 4 6.63 10.04 -2.50
CA PRO A 4 5.29 10.59 -2.36
C PRO A 4 4.65 10.05 -1.08
N GLN A 5 3.84 10.86 -0.41
CA GLN A 5 3.12 10.47 0.81
C GLN A 5 2.21 9.23 0.59
N GLY A 6 1.96 8.87 -0.68
CA GLY A 6 0.95 7.92 -1.10
C GLY A 6 -0.45 8.52 -0.92
N GLY A 7 -1.45 8.03 -1.66
CA GLY A 7 -2.84 8.35 -1.33
C GLY A 7 -3.20 7.83 0.08
N TYR A 8 -4.46 8.00 0.49
CA TYR A 8 -4.99 7.57 1.81
C TYR A 8 -4.81 6.09 2.17
N SER A 9 -4.21 5.27 1.30
CA SER A 9 -3.89 3.85 1.55
C SER A 9 -5.10 3.01 1.96
N GLN A 10 -6.28 3.37 1.46
CA GLN A 10 -7.56 2.72 1.75
C GLN A 10 -7.59 1.22 1.46
N ARG A 11 -6.69 0.72 0.60
CA ARG A 11 -6.57 -0.72 0.30
C ARG A 11 -5.61 -1.46 1.22
N LEU A 12 -4.79 -0.75 2.01
CA LEU A 12 -3.90 -1.30 3.05
C LEU A 12 -3.98 -0.42 4.32
N PRO A 13 -5.10 -0.47 5.08
CA PRO A 13 -5.38 0.48 6.15
C PRO A 13 -4.34 0.51 7.27
N ASN A 14 -3.71 -0.63 7.60
CA ASN A 14 -2.65 -0.69 8.62
C ASN A 14 -1.44 0.20 8.29
N ALA A 15 -1.20 0.50 7.01
CA ALA A 15 -0.14 1.40 6.58
C ALA A 15 -0.57 2.89 6.54
N SER A 16 -1.85 3.22 6.73
CA SER A 16 -2.38 4.56 6.44
C SER A 16 -1.94 5.65 7.42
N ALA A 17 -1.65 5.29 8.68
CA ALA A 17 -1.28 6.26 9.69
C ALA A 17 0.14 6.80 9.51
N LEU A 18 1.10 5.94 9.17
CA LEU A 18 2.50 6.34 8.97
C LEU A 18 2.85 6.55 7.49
N GLY A 19 2.13 5.89 6.58
CA GLY A 19 2.46 5.82 5.16
C GLY A 19 3.13 4.49 4.82
N LYS A 20 2.89 4.00 3.59
CA LYS A 20 3.37 2.67 3.14
C LYS A 20 4.89 2.54 3.13
N ILE A 21 5.62 3.65 3.00
CA ILE A 21 7.09 3.65 3.04
C ILE A 21 7.65 3.20 4.40
N PHE A 22 6.87 3.28 5.48
CA PHE A 22 7.24 2.83 6.82
C PHE A 22 6.62 1.48 7.19
N THR A 23 6.12 0.73 6.20
CA THR A 23 5.66 -0.65 6.38
C THR A 23 6.84 -1.52 6.78
N ALA A 24 6.66 -2.34 7.83
CA ALA A 24 7.69 -3.27 8.27
C ALA A 24 7.87 -4.40 7.26
N LEU A 25 9.11 -4.83 7.09
CA LEU A 25 9.41 -5.99 6.28
C LEU A 25 9.79 -7.16 7.20
N PRO A 26 9.53 -8.41 6.81
CA PRO A 26 9.81 -9.58 7.63
C PRO A 26 11.29 -9.98 7.58
N PHE A 27 12.21 -9.02 7.71
CA PHE A 27 13.65 -9.25 7.82
C PHE A 27 14.36 -8.07 8.51
N GLY A 28 15.61 -8.31 8.94
CA GLY A 28 16.44 -7.34 9.68
C GLY A 28 16.53 -7.62 11.18
N ASP A 29 17.63 -7.15 11.79
CA ASP A 29 17.83 -7.12 13.24
C ASP A 29 18.49 -5.77 13.65
N PRO A 30 17.70 -4.75 14.02
CA PRO A 30 16.23 -4.76 14.09
C PRO A 30 15.56 -4.71 12.72
N ILE A 31 14.23 -4.81 12.69
CA ILE A 31 13.47 -4.88 11.44
C ILE A 31 13.80 -3.72 10.50
N TYR A 32 13.88 -4.02 9.21
CA TYR A 32 13.89 -3.01 8.16
C TYR A 32 12.48 -2.66 7.73
N GLN A 33 12.29 -1.43 7.28
CA GLN A 33 11.06 -0.95 6.66
C GLN A 33 11.25 -0.83 5.15
N MET A 34 10.15 -0.57 4.43
CA MET A 34 10.20 -0.32 2.98
C MET A 34 11.19 0.80 2.62
N LEU A 35 11.35 1.82 3.48
CA LEU A 35 12.34 2.88 3.31
C LEU A 35 13.76 2.33 3.19
N GLU A 36 14.22 1.50 4.14
CA GLU A 36 15.59 0.97 4.10
C GLU A 36 15.78 0.06 2.88
N LEU A 37 14.77 -0.74 2.52
CA LEU A 37 14.83 -1.58 1.33
C LEU A 37 14.96 -0.73 0.06
N LYS A 38 14.16 0.33 -0.09
CA LYS A 38 14.24 1.26 -1.23
C LYS A 38 15.60 1.94 -1.32
N LEU A 39 16.13 2.41 -0.18
CA LEU A 39 17.47 3.02 -0.15
C LEU A 39 18.56 2.01 -0.54
N ALA A 40 18.46 0.76 -0.09
CA ALA A 40 19.41 -0.29 -0.43
C ALA A 40 19.32 -0.67 -1.92
N MET A 41 18.12 -0.85 -2.46
CA MET A 41 17.88 -1.19 -3.87
C MET A 41 18.43 -0.16 -4.84
N TYR A 42 18.40 1.12 -4.46
CA TYR A 42 18.76 2.22 -5.33
C TYR A 42 20.09 2.87 -4.96
N ILE A 43 20.89 2.23 -4.10
CA ILE A 43 22.11 2.82 -3.53
C ILE A 43 23.12 3.29 -4.60
N ASP A 44 23.13 2.63 -5.76
CA ASP A 44 24.05 2.93 -6.86
C ASP A 44 23.53 4.03 -7.80
N LEU A 45 22.22 4.30 -7.83
CA LEU A 45 21.64 5.26 -8.77
C LEU A 45 22.26 6.66 -8.67
N PRO A 46 22.46 7.25 -7.47
CA PRO A 46 22.99 8.62 -7.35
C PRO A 46 24.35 8.83 -8.04
N ARG A 47 25.18 7.80 -8.17
CA ARG A 47 26.49 7.90 -8.86
C ARG A 47 26.37 8.05 -10.38
N HIS A 48 25.23 7.65 -10.93
CA HIS A 48 24.94 7.63 -12.36
C HIS A 48 23.76 8.53 -12.73
N MET A 49 23.45 9.51 -11.86
CA MET A 49 22.40 10.50 -12.05
C MET A 49 22.99 11.88 -12.26
N LYS A 50 22.49 12.59 -13.27
CA LYS A 50 22.66 14.05 -13.34
C LYS A 50 21.79 14.73 -12.25
N PRO A 51 22.03 16.02 -11.95
CA PRO A 51 21.16 16.77 -11.05
C PRO A 51 19.69 16.68 -11.48
N GLY A 52 18.81 16.36 -10.54
CA GLY A 52 17.37 16.16 -10.78
C GLY A 52 16.67 15.53 -9.58
N ILE A 53 15.43 15.09 -9.77
CA ILE A 53 14.57 14.52 -8.73
C ILE A 53 14.18 13.10 -9.12
N LEU A 54 14.47 12.12 -8.27
CA LEU A 54 14.01 10.74 -8.43
C LEU A 54 12.78 10.49 -7.56
N VAL A 55 11.70 10.05 -8.17
CA VAL A 55 10.39 9.77 -7.57
C VAL A 55 10.13 8.27 -7.65
N THR A 56 9.98 7.61 -6.51
CA THR A 56 9.70 6.17 -6.39
C THR A 56 8.44 5.96 -5.57
N CYS A 57 7.66 4.92 -5.88
CA CYS A 57 6.49 4.60 -5.09
C CYS A 57 6.88 3.81 -3.82
N SER A 58 5.94 3.73 -2.89
CA SER A 58 6.20 3.32 -1.50
C SER A 58 5.72 1.91 -1.20
N ASP A 59 5.20 1.22 -2.21
CA ASP A 59 4.46 -0.03 -2.08
C ASP A 59 4.75 -1.04 -3.18
N ASP A 60 5.82 -0.82 -3.95
CA ASP A 60 6.41 -1.82 -4.82
C ASP A 60 7.81 -2.21 -4.38
N ILE A 61 8.21 -3.42 -4.77
CA ILE A 61 9.57 -3.92 -4.66
C ILE A 61 10.00 -4.35 -6.06
N GLU A 62 10.99 -3.64 -6.60
CA GLU A 62 11.58 -3.84 -7.91
C GLU A 62 12.95 -4.51 -7.79
N LEU A 63 12.97 -5.84 -7.88
CA LEU A 63 14.23 -6.57 -7.93
C LEU A 63 14.68 -6.68 -9.38
N TYR A 64 15.89 -6.24 -9.69
CA TYR A 64 16.42 -6.31 -11.04
C TYR A 64 17.87 -6.76 -11.05
N SER A 65 18.26 -7.38 -12.16
CA SER A 65 19.65 -7.70 -12.44
C SER A 65 20.05 -6.96 -13.70
N ALA A 66 20.97 -6.00 -13.54
CA ALA A 66 21.77 -5.48 -14.63
C ALA A 66 22.99 -6.39 -14.81
N GLY A 67 23.43 -6.58 -16.06
CA GLY A 67 24.69 -7.26 -16.35
C GLY A 67 25.88 -6.58 -15.65
N VAL A 68 26.98 -7.31 -15.46
CA VAL A 68 28.17 -6.83 -14.72
C VAL A 68 28.74 -5.52 -15.29
N THR A 69 28.54 -5.27 -16.59
CA THR A 69 28.98 -4.06 -17.29
C THR A 69 27.85 -3.07 -17.60
N GLU A 70 26.61 -3.40 -17.25
CA GLU A 70 25.45 -2.55 -17.49
C GLU A 70 25.24 -1.60 -16.30
N THR A 71 24.85 -0.35 -16.59
CA THR A 71 24.64 0.66 -15.56
C THR A 71 23.38 1.46 -15.86
N VAL A 72 22.48 1.51 -14.89
CA VAL A 72 21.29 2.36 -14.93
C VAL A 72 21.74 3.82 -14.77
N THR A 73 21.57 4.61 -15.82
CA THR A 73 22.08 5.98 -15.91
C THR A 73 20.93 6.94 -16.23
N PHE A 74 20.82 8.01 -15.45
CA PHE A 74 19.82 9.06 -15.63
C PHE A 74 20.51 10.35 -16.13
N ASP A 75 20.79 10.40 -17.43
CA ASP A 75 21.56 11.49 -18.06
C ASP A 75 20.80 12.23 -19.17
N LYS A 76 19.59 11.76 -19.52
CA LYS A 76 18.73 12.31 -20.56
C LYS A 76 17.91 13.50 -20.05
N PRO A 77 17.60 14.49 -20.91
CA PRO A 77 16.67 15.56 -20.58
C PRO A 77 15.22 15.04 -20.53
N GLY A 78 14.36 15.75 -19.82
CA GLY A 78 12.97 15.38 -19.59
C GLY A 78 12.82 14.40 -18.43
N PHE A 79 11.92 13.44 -18.62
CA PHE A 79 11.70 12.37 -17.65
C PHE A 79 12.40 11.10 -18.11
N THR A 80 12.88 10.30 -17.16
CA THR A 80 13.42 8.97 -17.41
C THR A 80 12.84 7.98 -16.41
N ALA A 81 12.03 7.03 -16.86
CA ALA A 81 11.37 6.05 -16.01
C ALA A 81 12.03 4.67 -16.10
N LEU A 82 11.93 3.86 -15.04
CA LEU A 82 12.23 2.43 -15.14
C LEU A 82 10.97 1.68 -15.59
N ALA A 83 11.17 0.66 -16.41
CA ALA A 83 10.11 -0.17 -16.96
C ALA A 83 10.34 -1.66 -16.70
N HIS A 84 9.29 -2.34 -16.27
CA HIS A 84 9.32 -3.74 -15.88
C HIS A 84 8.38 -4.56 -16.78
N PRO A 85 8.82 -5.72 -17.30
CA PRO A 85 7.92 -6.61 -18.03
C PRO A 85 6.90 -7.22 -17.06
N SER A 86 5.63 -6.95 -17.31
CA SER A 86 4.51 -7.37 -16.48
C SER A 86 3.43 -8.03 -17.34
N ASP A 87 2.60 -8.87 -16.74
CA ASP A 87 1.43 -9.39 -17.43
C ASP A 87 0.37 -8.29 -17.64
N LEU A 88 -0.61 -8.58 -18.50
CA LEU A 88 -1.65 -7.61 -18.83
C LEU A 88 -2.56 -7.29 -17.62
N ALA A 89 -2.69 -8.20 -16.65
CA ALA A 89 -3.53 -7.97 -15.48
C ALA A 89 -2.89 -6.92 -14.56
N VAL A 90 -1.58 -7.02 -14.30
CA VAL A 90 -0.81 -6.00 -13.57
C VAL A 90 -0.87 -4.65 -14.28
N GLY A 91 -0.83 -4.64 -15.62
CA GLY A 91 -1.00 -3.43 -16.42
C GLY A 91 -2.32 -2.68 -16.16
N THR A 92 -3.38 -3.37 -15.72
CA THR A 92 -4.68 -2.71 -15.44
C THR A 92 -4.69 -1.90 -14.15
N THR A 93 -3.72 -2.16 -13.26
CA THR A 93 -3.63 -1.52 -11.95
C THR A 93 -2.47 -0.54 -11.85
N HIS A 94 -1.59 -0.52 -12.85
CA HIS A 94 -0.37 0.29 -12.92
C HIS A 94 -0.32 1.16 -14.19
N GLY A 95 0.65 2.05 -14.27
CA GLY A 95 0.99 2.74 -15.49
C GLY A 95 1.65 1.81 -16.52
N VAL A 96 1.40 2.07 -17.80
CA VAL A 96 1.93 1.27 -18.91
C VAL A 96 2.57 2.19 -19.94
N PHE A 97 3.80 1.87 -20.36
CA PHE A 97 4.52 2.60 -21.40
C PHE A 97 4.18 2.10 -22.80
N VAL A 98 3.86 3.03 -23.70
CA VAL A 98 3.81 2.80 -25.15
C VAL A 98 5.17 3.18 -25.72
N LEU A 99 6.04 2.18 -25.91
CA LEU A 99 7.41 2.38 -26.40
C LEU A 99 7.44 2.73 -27.89
N ASP A 100 8.47 3.44 -28.33
CA ASP A 100 8.76 3.60 -29.75
C ASP A 100 9.47 2.33 -30.26
N PRO A 101 8.85 1.56 -31.19
CA PRO A 101 9.42 0.31 -31.70
C PRO A 101 10.77 0.49 -32.39
N SER A 102 11.10 1.69 -32.87
CA SER A 102 12.39 1.98 -33.50
C SER A 102 13.54 2.16 -32.50
N SER A 103 13.21 2.30 -31.22
CA SER A 103 14.17 2.62 -30.15
C SER A 103 14.49 1.43 -29.23
N PHE A 104 13.95 0.25 -29.52
CA PHE A 104 14.05 -0.93 -28.66
C PHE A 104 14.30 -2.18 -29.50
N SER A 105 15.34 -2.95 -29.18
CA SER A 105 15.71 -4.14 -29.95
C SER A 105 14.97 -5.39 -29.48
N GLY A 106 14.55 -5.43 -28.21
CA GLY A 106 13.88 -6.59 -27.62
C GLY A 106 14.81 -7.78 -27.38
N GLU A 107 16.13 -7.53 -27.43
CA GLU A 107 17.16 -8.55 -27.23
C GLU A 107 17.30 -8.96 -25.75
N GLY A 108 16.68 -8.21 -24.82
CA GLY A 108 16.67 -8.51 -23.39
C GLY A 108 17.78 -7.77 -22.62
N GLY A 109 17.85 -8.00 -21.31
CA GLY A 109 18.77 -7.24 -20.44
C GLY A 109 18.30 -5.82 -20.15
N LEU A 110 19.25 -4.87 -20.08
CA LEU A 110 18.99 -3.45 -19.88
C LEU A 110 18.96 -2.71 -21.22
N GLU A 111 17.84 -2.07 -21.54
CA GLU A 111 17.66 -1.33 -22.80
C GLU A 111 17.18 0.11 -22.53
N TYR A 112 17.55 1.06 -23.38
CA TYR A 112 17.05 2.43 -23.33
C TYR A 112 16.15 2.68 -24.53
N ALA A 113 14.92 3.12 -24.28
CA ALA A 113 13.94 3.39 -25.31
C ALA A 113 13.33 4.78 -25.13
N SER A 114 12.79 5.32 -26.22
CA SER A 114 11.90 6.48 -26.18
C SER A 114 10.46 6.00 -25.97
N CYS A 115 9.69 6.74 -25.17
CA CYS A 115 8.28 6.45 -24.95
C CYS A 115 7.41 7.43 -25.73
N ARG A 116 6.46 6.88 -26.49
CA ARG A 116 5.49 7.67 -27.25
C ARG A 116 4.42 8.23 -26.33
N ARG A 117 3.93 7.43 -25.39
CA ARG A 117 2.85 7.81 -24.46
C ARG A 117 2.84 6.93 -23.21
N PHE A 118 2.44 7.49 -22.09
CA PHE A 118 2.11 6.75 -20.87
C PHE A 118 0.59 6.55 -20.73
N LEU A 119 0.17 5.36 -20.31
CA LEU A 119 -1.23 5.01 -20.04
C LEU A 119 -1.38 4.77 -18.54
N HIS A 120 -2.21 5.55 -17.83
CA HIS A 120 -2.39 5.35 -16.40
C HIS A 120 -3.55 4.40 -16.10
N LYS A 121 -3.25 3.19 -15.61
CA LYS A 121 -4.23 2.14 -15.25
C LYS A 121 -5.23 1.83 -16.39
N PRO A 122 -4.76 1.54 -17.62
CA PRO A 122 -5.63 1.27 -18.75
C PRO A 122 -6.31 -0.10 -18.65
N ASP A 123 -7.46 -0.27 -19.30
CA ASP A 123 -7.96 -1.61 -19.61
C ASP A 123 -7.11 -2.32 -20.68
N VAL A 124 -7.25 -3.63 -20.77
CA VAL A 124 -6.47 -4.47 -21.71
C VAL A 124 -6.73 -4.08 -23.18
N GLU A 125 -7.96 -3.71 -23.52
CA GLU A 125 -8.31 -3.28 -24.87
C GLU A 125 -7.55 -2.01 -25.27
N THR A 126 -7.47 -1.04 -24.35
CA THR A 126 -6.73 0.20 -24.51
C THR A 126 -5.24 -0.07 -24.66
N MET A 127 -4.66 -1.00 -23.88
CA MET A 127 -3.25 -1.40 -24.06
C MET A 127 -2.99 -1.91 -25.48
N ARG A 128 -3.87 -2.79 -26.01
CA ARG A 128 -3.73 -3.34 -27.36
C ARG A 128 -3.89 -2.26 -28.43
N ARG A 129 -4.96 -1.48 -28.35
CA ARG A 129 -5.26 -0.39 -29.30
C ARG A 129 -4.15 0.65 -29.37
N CYS A 130 -3.52 0.96 -28.23
CA CYS A 130 -2.42 1.92 -28.18
C CYS A 130 -1.06 1.32 -28.54
N GLY A 131 -0.98 0.01 -28.79
CA GLY A 131 0.28 -0.66 -29.13
C GLY A 131 1.24 -0.83 -27.95
N ALA A 132 0.72 -0.89 -26.72
CA ALA A 132 1.54 -1.12 -25.52
C ALA A 132 1.93 -2.60 -25.32
N VAL A 133 1.18 -3.52 -25.92
CA VAL A 133 1.39 -4.96 -25.74
C VAL A 133 2.56 -5.43 -26.61
N CYS A 134 3.57 -5.99 -25.97
CA CYS A 134 4.75 -6.57 -26.58
C CYS A 134 4.65 -8.09 -26.58
N VAL A 135 5.20 -8.74 -27.60
CA VAL A 135 5.31 -10.19 -27.67
C VAL A 135 6.74 -10.60 -27.33
N ARG A 136 6.95 -11.25 -26.19
CA ARG A 136 8.28 -11.71 -25.78
C ARG A 136 8.51 -13.14 -26.25
N GLY A 137 9.61 -13.35 -26.97
CA GLY A 137 10.07 -14.68 -27.37
C GLY A 137 10.59 -15.43 -26.16
N GLY A 138 9.86 -16.43 -25.67
CA GLY A 138 10.30 -17.23 -24.52
C GLY A 138 11.59 -17.99 -24.83
N SER A 139 12.70 -17.61 -24.19
CA SER A 139 13.93 -18.41 -24.11
C SER A 139 13.86 -19.46 -22.98
N ALA A 140 12.66 -19.81 -22.51
CA ALA A 140 12.49 -20.93 -21.60
C ALA A 140 12.48 -22.24 -22.39
N ARG A 141 13.57 -23.02 -22.31
CA ARG A 141 13.58 -24.46 -22.61
C ARG A 141 12.65 -25.16 -21.60
N ARG A 142 11.33 -25.07 -21.79
CA ARG A 142 10.38 -26.03 -21.24
C ARG A 142 10.30 -27.20 -22.23
N GLY A 143 10.59 -28.41 -21.75
CA GLY A 143 10.74 -29.64 -22.52
C GLY A 143 9.49 -30.19 -23.22
N SER A 144 8.68 -29.34 -23.83
CA SER A 144 7.56 -29.73 -24.70
C SER A 144 7.44 -28.70 -25.82
N GLY A 145 7.59 -29.12 -27.07
CA GLY A 145 7.78 -28.28 -28.26
C GLY A 145 6.59 -27.38 -28.66
N GLN A 146 6.16 -26.46 -27.79
CA GLN A 146 5.34 -25.31 -28.16
C GLN A 146 6.05 -24.02 -27.72
N ARG A 147 6.45 -23.21 -28.70
CA ARG A 147 6.83 -21.80 -28.48
C ARG A 147 5.56 -21.02 -28.12
N GLY A 148 5.26 -20.93 -26.83
CA GLY A 148 4.25 -20.00 -26.34
C GLY A 148 4.81 -18.58 -26.40
N HIS A 149 4.21 -17.73 -27.23
CA HIS A 149 4.41 -16.29 -27.16
C HIS A 149 3.72 -15.78 -25.89
N LEU A 150 4.49 -15.20 -24.96
CA LEU A 150 3.93 -14.53 -23.79
C LEU A 150 3.80 -13.05 -24.12
N GLU A 151 2.57 -12.56 -24.12
CA GLU A 151 2.29 -11.14 -24.18
C GLU A 151 2.66 -10.50 -22.84
N CYS A 152 3.30 -9.34 -22.90
CA CYS A 152 3.60 -8.52 -21.75
C CYS A 152 3.39 -7.05 -22.06
N VAL A 153 3.31 -6.24 -21.02
CA VAL A 153 3.40 -4.79 -21.07
C VAL A 153 4.57 -4.33 -20.22
N TYR A 154 5.04 -3.11 -20.44
CA TYR A 154 6.07 -2.49 -19.62
C TYR A 154 5.44 -1.53 -18.62
N THR A 155 5.47 -1.89 -17.34
CA THR A 155 4.86 -1.11 -16.25
C THR A 155 5.86 -0.21 -15.56
N ASP A 156 5.36 0.89 -15.01
CA ASP A 156 6.14 1.86 -14.22
C ASP A 156 6.37 1.41 -12.78
N SER A 157 7.31 2.11 -12.13
CA SER A 157 7.70 1.90 -10.74
C SER A 157 8.36 3.17 -10.17
N ILE A 158 9.35 3.69 -10.88
CA ILE A 158 10.15 4.85 -10.51
C ILE A 158 10.45 5.71 -11.73
N PHE A 159 10.53 7.03 -11.53
CA PHE A 159 10.98 7.95 -12.57
C PHE A 159 11.83 9.09 -12.03
N TYR A 160 12.73 9.55 -12.89
CA TYR A 160 13.60 10.69 -12.69
C TYR A 160 13.09 11.89 -13.50
N ILE A 161 13.13 13.06 -12.89
CA ILE A 161 12.86 14.37 -13.49
C ILE A 161 14.19 15.10 -13.57
N ASP A 162 14.62 15.48 -14.77
CA ASP A 162 15.85 16.27 -14.91
C ASP A 162 15.74 17.65 -14.26
N HIS A 163 16.88 18.23 -13.91
CA HIS A 163 16.94 19.52 -13.23
C HIS A 163 16.14 20.64 -13.91
N SER A 164 16.19 20.74 -15.24
CA SER A 164 15.53 21.84 -15.95
C SER A 164 14.01 21.76 -15.84
N VAL A 165 13.45 20.55 -15.92
CA VAL A 165 12.02 20.32 -15.73
C VAL A 165 11.62 20.46 -14.26
N ALA A 166 12.48 20.04 -13.33
CA ALA A 166 12.24 20.25 -11.91
C ALA A 166 12.15 21.74 -11.55
N GLU A 167 12.99 22.60 -12.16
CA GLU A 167 12.90 24.06 -12.02
C GLU A 167 11.62 24.64 -12.61
N GLN A 168 11.16 24.12 -13.76
CA GLN A 168 9.88 24.52 -14.36
C GLN A 168 8.69 24.17 -13.45
N LEU A 169 8.66 22.95 -12.90
CA LEU A 169 7.62 22.52 -11.95
C LEU A 169 7.64 23.36 -10.67
N LEU A 170 8.83 23.70 -10.15
CA LEU A 170 8.97 24.57 -8.99
C LEU A 170 8.46 25.99 -9.28
N THR A 171 8.77 26.53 -10.46
CA THR A 171 8.30 27.85 -10.91
C THR A 171 6.78 27.84 -11.04
N PHE A 172 6.23 26.81 -11.68
CA PHE A 172 4.78 26.59 -11.78
C PHE A 172 4.10 26.58 -10.41
N TYR A 173 4.64 25.84 -9.43
CA TYR A 173 4.10 25.82 -8.08
C TYR A 173 4.15 27.19 -7.41
N LYS A 174 5.25 27.94 -7.57
CA LYS A 174 5.37 29.31 -7.03
C LYS A 174 4.36 30.28 -7.63
N GLU A 175 4.05 30.15 -8.91
CA GLU A 175 3.06 30.96 -9.61
C GLU A 175 1.62 30.59 -9.24
N MET A 176 1.35 29.29 -9.09
CA MET A 176 0.03 28.79 -8.70
C MET A 176 -0.30 29.07 -7.23
N GLY A 177 0.71 29.12 -6.36
CA GLY A 177 0.52 29.19 -4.91
C GLY A 177 0.08 27.85 -4.32
N THR A 178 -0.59 27.90 -3.16
CA THR A 178 -1.08 26.70 -2.49
C THR A 178 -2.08 25.95 -3.37
N LEU A 179 -1.78 24.70 -3.69
CA LEU A 179 -2.70 23.83 -4.42
C LEU A 179 -3.87 23.41 -3.53
N CYS A 180 -5.09 23.48 -4.06
CA CYS A 180 -6.32 23.03 -3.41
C CYS A 180 -6.75 21.63 -3.88
N CYS A 181 -5.89 20.94 -4.62
CA CYS A 181 -6.16 19.60 -5.15
C CYS A 181 -4.97 18.65 -5.02
N GLU A 182 -5.22 17.36 -4.81
CA GLU A 182 -4.20 16.30 -4.93
C GLU A 182 -3.72 16.15 -6.39
N ILE A 183 -2.40 16.08 -6.60
CA ILE A 183 -1.77 15.82 -7.90
C ILE A 183 -1.04 14.48 -7.85
N ASP A 184 -1.42 13.55 -8.71
CA ASP A 184 -0.81 12.23 -8.82
C ASP A 184 0.47 12.33 -9.67
N ALA A 185 1.61 12.00 -9.08
CA ALA A 185 2.90 12.15 -9.76
C ALA A 185 3.01 11.31 -11.06
N TYR A 186 2.35 10.16 -11.13
CA TYR A 186 2.38 9.27 -12.30
C TYR A 186 1.24 9.61 -13.27
N GLY A 187 0.02 9.71 -12.75
CA GLY A 187 -1.18 10.02 -13.52
C GLY A 187 -1.16 11.42 -14.11
N ASP A 188 -0.61 12.42 -13.42
CA ASP A 188 -0.70 13.81 -13.86
C ASP A 188 0.56 14.31 -14.57
N PHE A 189 1.75 13.82 -14.20
CA PHE A 189 2.98 14.19 -14.91
C PHE A 189 3.22 13.29 -16.11
N LEU A 190 3.29 11.97 -15.94
CA LEU A 190 3.75 11.08 -17.03
C LEU A 190 2.79 11.04 -18.22
N GLN A 191 1.47 11.20 -18.00
CA GLN A 191 0.49 11.25 -19.10
C GLN A 191 0.64 12.50 -20.00
N ALA A 192 1.28 13.57 -19.51
CA ALA A 192 1.54 14.77 -20.30
C ALA A 192 2.77 14.66 -21.22
N LEU A 193 3.53 13.57 -21.13
CA LEU A 193 4.85 13.44 -21.76
C LEU A 193 4.85 12.54 -22.99
N GLY A 194 5.84 12.77 -23.84
CA GLY A 194 6.03 12.03 -25.08
C GLY A 194 5.18 12.56 -26.25
N PRO A 195 5.57 12.23 -27.49
CA PRO A 195 4.96 12.79 -28.70
C PRO A 195 3.49 12.38 -28.92
N GLY A 196 3.01 11.34 -28.23
CA GLY A 196 1.63 10.87 -28.28
C GLY A 196 0.74 11.35 -27.13
N ALA A 197 1.22 12.26 -26.27
CA ALA A 197 0.46 12.76 -25.12
C ALA A 197 -0.79 13.57 -25.53
N THR A 198 -1.91 13.32 -24.87
CA THR A 198 -3.20 13.99 -25.12
C THR A 198 -3.76 14.59 -23.84
N PRO A 199 -4.51 15.70 -23.89
CA PRO A 199 -5.09 16.32 -22.69
C PRO A 199 -6.28 15.56 -22.11
N ASP A 200 -6.75 14.49 -22.76
CA ASP A 200 -7.97 13.75 -22.39
C ASP A 200 -8.00 13.28 -20.93
N TYR A 201 -6.84 12.93 -20.36
CA TYR A 201 -6.74 12.48 -18.97
C TYR A 201 -7.08 13.58 -17.96
N THR A 202 -6.98 14.86 -18.33
CA THR A 202 -7.18 15.99 -17.41
C THR A 202 -8.61 16.03 -16.85
N GLN A 203 -9.57 15.47 -17.59
CA GLN A 203 -10.98 15.35 -17.21
C GLN A 203 -11.30 14.04 -16.47
N ASN A 204 -10.35 13.10 -16.40
CA ASN A 204 -10.59 11.79 -15.81
C ASN A 204 -10.46 11.85 -14.28
N THR A 205 -11.59 11.80 -13.56
CA THR A 205 -11.63 11.79 -12.09
C THR A 205 -11.72 10.38 -11.48
N SER A 206 -11.74 9.31 -12.29
CA SER A 206 -11.98 7.94 -11.80
C SER A 206 -10.95 7.45 -10.79
N ASN A 207 -9.72 7.98 -10.87
CA ASN A 207 -8.60 7.58 -10.01
C ASN A 207 -8.35 8.55 -8.84
N VAL A 208 -9.19 9.57 -8.65
CA VAL A 208 -8.94 10.65 -7.69
C VAL A 208 -9.61 10.39 -6.34
N THR A 209 -8.82 10.47 -5.27
CA THR A 209 -9.28 10.19 -3.89
C THR A 209 -10.15 11.29 -3.29
N LYS A 210 -10.24 12.47 -3.91
CA LYS A 210 -11.21 13.52 -3.60
C LYS A 210 -11.42 14.40 -4.84
N GLU A 211 -12.67 14.60 -5.26
CA GLU A 211 -12.95 15.53 -6.36
C GLU A 211 -12.88 16.95 -5.83
N GLU A 212 -11.72 17.58 -5.99
CA GLU A 212 -11.45 18.93 -5.47
C GLU A 212 -11.66 19.97 -6.57
N SER A 213 -12.26 21.10 -6.19
CA SER A 213 -12.50 22.22 -7.10
C SER A 213 -11.19 22.70 -7.72
N GLY A 214 -11.13 22.73 -9.05
CA GLY A 214 -9.96 23.21 -9.80
C GLY A 214 -8.95 22.12 -10.19
N LEU A 215 -9.15 20.84 -9.83
CA LEU A 215 -8.25 19.76 -10.24
C LEU A 215 -8.05 19.71 -11.76
N VAL A 216 -9.15 19.78 -12.51
CA VAL A 216 -9.13 19.78 -13.98
C VAL A 216 -8.29 20.96 -14.50
N ASP A 217 -8.47 22.15 -13.94
CA ASP A 217 -7.73 23.36 -14.35
C ASP A 217 -6.24 23.22 -14.09
N VAL A 218 -5.86 22.68 -12.91
CA VAL A 218 -4.45 22.43 -12.57
C VAL A 218 -3.85 21.39 -13.51
N ARG A 219 -4.56 20.30 -13.81
CA ARG A 219 -4.12 19.26 -14.76
C ARG A 219 -3.94 19.79 -16.17
N GLN A 220 -4.84 20.65 -16.65
CA GLN A 220 -4.71 21.29 -17.97
C GLN A 220 -3.50 22.22 -18.05
N LYS A 221 -3.23 22.98 -16.98
CA LYS A 221 -2.02 23.82 -16.90
C LYS A 221 -0.74 22.97 -16.84
N LEU A 222 -0.73 21.90 -16.05
CA LEU A 222 0.38 20.93 -16.00
C LEU A 222 0.62 20.29 -17.36
N TYR A 223 -0.44 19.85 -18.06
CA TYR A 223 -0.31 19.34 -19.42
C TYR A 223 0.31 20.38 -20.35
N SER A 224 -0.15 21.63 -20.28
CA SER A 224 0.37 22.71 -21.12
C SER A 224 1.85 23.03 -20.85
N LEU A 225 2.27 22.90 -19.59
CA LEU A 225 3.68 23.06 -19.17
C LEU A 225 4.55 21.91 -19.68
N LEU A 226 4.09 20.67 -19.50
CA LEU A 226 4.90 19.47 -19.70
C LEU A 226 4.86 18.93 -21.14
N ARG A 227 3.83 19.26 -21.93
CA ARG A 227 3.70 18.77 -23.31
C ARG A 227 4.95 19.08 -24.13
N GLY A 228 5.41 18.08 -24.89
CA GLY A 228 6.65 18.18 -25.69
C GLY A 228 7.92 17.85 -24.90
N THR A 229 7.83 17.66 -23.58
CA THR A 229 8.94 17.10 -22.79
C THR A 229 9.11 15.61 -23.12
N ALA A 230 10.38 15.18 -23.26
CA ALA A 230 10.71 13.80 -23.56
C ALA A 230 10.38 12.87 -22.38
N LEU A 231 9.86 11.69 -22.70
CA LEU A 231 9.75 10.56 -21.78
C LEU A 231 10.68 9.45 -22.27
N ASN A 232 11.79 9.28 -21.56
CA ASN A 232 12.74 8.21 -21.77
C ASN A 232 12.40 7.03 -20.85
N VAL A 233 12.71 5.82 -21.27
CA VAL A 233 12.44 4.61 -20.49
C VAL A 233 13.69 3.73 -20.47
N ILE A 234 14.10 3.32 -19.26
CA ILE A 234 15.11 2.29 -19.04
C ILE A 234 14.37 0.99 -18.77
N ILE A 235 14.46 0.07 -19.71
CA ILE A 235 13.75 -1.20 -19.69
C ILE A 235 14.63 -2.22 -18.98
N LEU A 236 14.10 -2.77 -17.89
CA LEU A 236 14.74 -3.80 -17.10
C LEU A 236 14.09 -5.14 -17.42
N ASN A 237 14.47 -5.76 -18.54
CA ASN A 237 13.86 -7.01 -18.99
C ASN A 237 14.08 -8.19 -18.02
N ASN A 238 15.11 -8.09 -17.17
CA ASN A 238 15.45 -9.02 -16.11
C ASN A 238 15.12 -8.41 -14.75
N SER A 239 13.84 -8.07 -14.56
CA SER A 239 13.32 -7.58 -13.30
C SER A 239 12.09 -8.35 -12.84
N LYS A 240 11.80 -8.22 -11.56
CA LYS A 240 10.59 -8.70 -10.89
C LYS A 240 9.98 -7.51 -10.18
N PHE A 241 8.67 -7.44 -10.30
CA PHE A 241 7.87 -6.37 -9.74
C PHE A 241 6.86 -7.00 -8.79
N TYR A 242 6.95 -6.63 -7.51
CA TYR A 242 6.04 -7.07 -6.47
C TYR A 242 5.31 -5.86 -5.92
N HIS A 243 3.98 -5.85 -5.99
CA HIS A 243 3.16 -4.76 -5.46
C HIS A 243 2.52 -5.21 -4.15
N ILE A 244 2.67 -4.39 -3.11
CA ILE A 244 2.23 -4.63 -1.74
C ILE A 244 1.28 -3.48 -1.34
N GLY A 245 0.34 -3.15 -2.22
CA GLY A 245 -0.52 -1.98 -2.06
C GLY A 245 -1.93 -2.29 -1.54
N THR A 246 -2.28 -3.57 -1.41
CA THR A 246 -3.55 -4.08 -0.88
C THR A 246 -3.34 -5.08 0.26
N THR A 247 -4.34 -5.27 1.12
CA THR A 247 -4.35 -6.29 2.18
C THR A 247 -4.10 -7.70 1.65
N GLN A 248 -4.69 -8.07 0.50
CA GLN A 248 -4.53 -9.37 -0.13
C GLN A 248 -3.10 -9.60 -0.62
N GLU A 249 -2.52 -8.62 -1.31
CA GLU A 249 -1.12 -8.67 -1.76
C GLU A 249 -0.15 -8.69 -0.57
N TYR A 250 -0.43 -7.88 0.45
CA TYR A 250 0.36 -7.83 1.69
C TYR A 250 0.43 -9.20 2.38
N LEU A 251 -0.72 -9.85 2.56
CA LEU A 251 -0.77 -11.22 3.07
C LEU A 251 -0.01 -12.17 2.14
N PHE A 252 -0.36 -12.20 0.85
CA PHE A 252 0.25 -13.12 -0.11
C PHE A 252 1.78 -13.03 -0.10
N HIS A 253 2.34 -11.83 -0.23
CA HIS A 253 3.78 -11.62 -0.34
C HIS A 253 4.54 -11.89 0.97
N PHE A 254 3.94 -11.61 2.14
CA PHE A 254 4.61 -11.84 3.42
C PHE A 254 4.39 -13.25 3.98
N THR A 255 3.53 -14.05 3.36
CA THR A 255 3.20 -15.39 3.86
C THR A 255 3.43 -16.49 2.83
N THR A 256 2.76 -16.40 1.69
CA THR A 256 2.60 -17.53 0.75
C THR A 256 3.58 -17.46 -0.41
N ASP A 257 4.06 -16.26 -0.76
CA ASP A 257 4.98 -16.06 -1.86
C ASP A 257 6.39 -16.56 -1.52
N SER A 258 6.69 -17.78 -1.97
CA SER A 258 8.00 -18.39 -1.79
C SER A 258 9.11 -17.71 -2.61
N LYS A 259 8.77 -16.98 -3.69
CA LYS A 259 9.77 -16.33 -4.55
C LYS A 259 10.32 -15.08 -3.89
N LEU A 260 9.45 -14.14 -3.53
CA LEU A 260 9.87 -12.93 -2.84
C LEU A 260 10.56 -13.25 -1.51
N ARG A 261 10.01 -14.21 -0.77
CA ARG A 261 10.63 -14.71 0.46
C ARG A 261 12.06 -15.20 0.24
N PHE A 262 12.30 -15.98 -0.81
CA PHE A 262 13.64 -16.46 -1.13
C PHE A 262 14.57 -15.33 -1.57
N GLU A 263 14.06 -14.38 -2.36
CA GLU A 263 14.85 -13.29 -2.93
C GLU A 263 15.33 -12.25 -1.90
N LEU A 264 14.50 -11.98 -0.88
CA LEU A 264 14.80 -11.02 0.18
C LEU A 264 15.13 -11.68 1.53
N ASP A 265 15.24 -13.01 1.56
CA ASP A 265 15.48 -13.81 2.77
C ASP A 265 14.48 -13.49 3.90
N PHE A 266 13.20 -13.45 3.57
CA PHE A 266 12.14 -13.17 4.54
C PHE A 266 12.06 -14.27 5.61
N LEU A 267 12.01 -13.83 6.86
CA LEU A 267 11.88 -14.64 8.06
C LEU A 267 10.40 -14.84 8.39
N SER A 268 10.05 -16.00 8.95
CA SER A 268 8.70 -16.19 9.52
C SER A 268 8.53 -15.47 10.85
N VAL A 269 9.63 -15.25 11.58
CA VAL A 269 9.66 -14.54 12.86
C VAL A 269 10.83 -13.55 12.80
N ALA A 270 10.53 -12.31 12.43
CA ALA A 270 11.49 -11.22 12.30
C ALA A 270 11.51 -10.36 13.56
N PHE A 271 12.67 -10.24 14.19
CA PHE A 271 12.91 -9.44 15.40
C PHE A 271 11.78 -9.52 16.44
N SER A 272 11.29 -10.72 16.75
CA SER A 272 10.12 -10.92 17.62
C SER A 272 10.48 -11.79 18.82
N ALA A 273 9.65 -11.71 19.86
CA ALA A 273 9.68 -12.60 21.00
C ALA A 273 8.48 -13.54 20.94
N VAL A 274 8.75 -14.84 20.90
CA VAL A 274 7.73 -15.89 20.84
C VAL A 274 8.01 -16.83 21.98
N SER A 275 7.06 -17.01 22.90
CA SER A 275 7.28 -17.92 24.01
C SER A 275 7.41 -19.37 23.53
N ASP A 276 8.52 -20.02 23.87
CA ASP A 276 8.76 -21.45 23.59
C ASP A 276 7.72 -22.38 24.23
N LYS A 277 7.00 -21.88 25.24
CA LYS A 277 5.95 -22.62 25.95
C LYS A 277 4.61 -22.42 25.24
N ALA A 278 4.36 -23.27 24.24
CA ALA A 278 3.03 -23.54 23.67
C ALA A 278 2.43 -22.49 22.70
N VAL A 279 3.23 -21.61 22.09
CA VAL A 279 2.74 -20.83 20.93
C VAL A 279 2.60 -21.73 19.71
N THR A 280 1.45 -21.66 19.03
CA THR A 280 1.23 -22.41 17.77
C THR A 280 1.24 -21.44 16.59
N LEU A 281 2.29 -21.50 15.77
CA LEU A 281 2.38 -20.75 14.52
C LEU A 281 1.92 -21.62 13.36
N GLY A 282 0.87 -21.17 12.66
CA GLY A 282 0.40 -21.80 11.44
C GLY A 282 1.44 -21.71 10.32
N PRO A 283 1.41 -22.65 9.34
CA PRO A 283 2.28 -22.58 8.17
C PRO A 283 2.21 -21.22 7.49
N SER A 284 3.36 -20.75 7.03
CA SER A 284 3.48 -19.45 6.35
C SER A 284 3.06 -18.22 7.16
N SER A 285 2.82 -18.32 8.47
CA SER A 285 2.61 -17.11 9.29
C SER A 285 3.88 -16.25 9.35
N SER A 286 3.68 -14.94 9.47
CA SER A 286 4.73 -13.93 9.56
C SER A 286 4.53 -13.07 10.81
N VAL A 287 5.54 -13.04 11.68
CA VAL A 287 5.55 -12.29 12.93
C VAL A 287 6.69 -11.28 12.88
N ILE A 288 6.37 -9.99 12.95
CA ILE A 288 7.31 -8.89 12.72
C ILE A 288 7.30 -7.95 13.93
N GLN A 289 8.44 -7.79 14.62
CA GLN A 289 8.57 -6.97 15.83
C GLN A 289 7.36 -7.06 16.76
N SER A 290 7.04 -8.27 17.21
CA SER A 290 5.86 -8.55 18.04
C SER A 290 6.20 -9.46 19.20
N ILE A 291 5.32 -9.49 20.20
CA ILE A 291 5.44 -10.34 21.39
C ILE A 291 4.24 -11.27 21.43
N LEU A 292 4.52 -12.57 21.44
CA LEU A 292 3.52 -13.63 21.49
C LEU A 292 3.68 -14.40 22.81
N GLU A 293 2.67 -14.24 23.67
CA GLU A 293 2.60 -14.86 25.00
C GLU A 293 2.19 -16.35 24.93
N PRO A 294 2.46 -17.14 26.00
CA PRO A 294 2.16 -18.57 26.04
C PRO A 294 0.72 -18.93 25.65
N GLY A 295 0.59 -20.02 24.88
CA GLY A 295 -0.71 -20.58 24.49
C GLY A 295 -1.43 -19.81 23.38
N CYS A 296 -0.90 -18.70 22.88
CA CYS A 296 -1.49 -18.03 21.73
C CYS A 296 -1.33 -18.86 20.42
N ARG A 297 -2.22 -18.60 19.47
CA ARG A 297 -2.25 -19.30 18.18
C ARG A 297 -2.33 -18.29 17.05
N VAL A 298 -1.46 -18.42 16.05
CA VAL A 298 -1.52 -17.62 14.82
C VAL A 298 -1.87 -18.51 13.65
N GLY A 299 -3.00 -18.23 13.00
CA GLY A 299 -3.51 -19.01 11.89
C GLY A 299 -2.60 -18.95 10.66
N PRO A 300 -2.66 -19.97 9.78
CA PRO A 300 -1.86 -20.01 8.56
C PRO A 300 -2.05 -18.76 7.69
N GLY A 301 -0.99 -18.32 7.03
CA GLY A 301 -1.05 -17.18 6.12
C GLY A 301 -1.40 -15.85 6.78
N SER A 302 -1.20 -15.70 8.09
CA SER A 302 -1.47 -14.44 8.82
C SER A 302 -0.21 -13.65 9.08
N VAL A 303 -0.34 -12.32 9.17
CA VAL A 303 0.73 -11.39 9.52
C VAL A 303 0.40 -10.70 10.85
N VAL A 304 1.34 -10.76 11.80
CA VAL A 304 1.27 -10.04 13.07
C VAL A 304 2.45 -9.09 13.14
N GLU A 305 2.20 -7.79 13.14
CA GLU A 305 3.24 -6.75 13.20
C GLU A 305 3.03 -5.78 14.35
N TYR A 306 4.12 -5.34 14.98
CA TYR A 306 4.12 -4.33 16.05
C TYR A 306 3.06 -4.56 17.12
N SER A 307 2.80 -5.82 17.49
CA SER A 307 1.66 -6.19 18.32
C SER A 307 2.07 -7.00 19.53
N ARG A 308 1.23 -6.96 20.56
CA ARG A 308 1.30 -7.82 21.75
C ARG A 308 0.09 -8.76 21.74
N ILE A 309 0.36 -10.04 21.61
CA ILE A 309 -0.65 -11.10 21.60
C ILE A 309 -0.61 -11.80 22.94
N GLY A 310 -1.64 -11.58 23.76
CA GLY A 310 -1.75 -12.11 25.11
C GLY A 310 -1.96 -13.63 25.18
N PRO A 311 -1.93 -14.20 26.41
CA PRO A 311 -2.07 -15.63 26.61
C PRO A 311 -3.40 -16.15 26.06
N GLU A 312 -3.35 -17.31 25.40
CA GLU A 312 -4.54 -17.99 24.86
C GLU A 312 -5.35 -17.20 23.80
N VAL A 313 -4.80 -16.11 23.25
CA VAL A 313 -5.39 -15.42 22.10
C VAL A 313 -5.28 -16.28 20.84
N SER A 314 -6.32 -16.31 20.02
CA SER A 314 -6.28 -16.95 18.70
C SER A 314 -6.42 -15.91 17.58
N VAL A 315 -5.52 -15.96 16.61
CA VAL A 315 -5.59 -15.19 15.37
C VAL A 315 -6.00 -16.14 14.25
N GLY A 316 -7.13 -15.88 13.61
CA GLY A 316 -7.64 -16.68 12.49
C GLY A 316 -6.73 -16.60 11.26
N GLN A 317 -6.89 -17.55 10.35
CA GLN A 317 -6.07 -17.63 9.14
C GLN A 317 -6.23 -16.39 8.24
N SER A 318 -5.21 -16.10 7.44
CA SER A 318 -5.23 -14.99 6.47
C SER A 318 -5.60 -13.65 7.09
N SER A 319 -5.14 -13.39 8.32
CA SER A 319 -5.46 -12.15 9.05
C SER A 319 -4.24 -11.24 9.18
N ILE A 320 -4.49 -9.93 9.28
CA ILE A 320 -3.47 -8.92 9.55
C ILE A 320 -3.77 -8.33 10.93
N VAL A 321 -2.81 -8.41 11.86
CA VAL A 321 -2.88 -7.76 13.17
C VAL A 321 -1.72 -6.76 13.26
N SER A 322 -2.03 -5.47 13.39
CA SER A 322 -1.03 -4.40 13.34
C SER A 322 -1.20 -3.38 14.46
N GLY A 323 -0.14 -3.13 15.22
CA GLY A 323 -0.15 -2.11 16.28
C GLY A 323 -1.09 -2.42 17.44
N ALA A 324 -1.51 -3.68 17.62
CA ALA A 324 -2.57 -4.06 18.56
C ALA A 324 -2.00 -4.61 19.86
N TYR A 325 -2.73 -4.40 20.96
CA TYR A 325 -2.55 -5.17 22.19
C TYR A 325 -3.81 -5.96 22.47
N ILE A 326 -3.72 -7.29 22.39
CA ILE A 326 -4.86 -8.19 22.61
C ILE A 326 -4.65 -8.89 23.96
N ASP A 327 -5.47 -8.55 24.95
CA ASP A 327 -5.44 -9.18 26.27
C ASP A 327 -6.56 -10.23 26.44
N GLY A 328 -6.30 -11.21 27.31
CA GLY A 328 -7.25 -12.27 27.64
C GLY A 328 -7.55 -13.27 26.51
N ARG A 329 -8.56 -14.12 26.74
CA ARG A 329 -9.00 -15.14 25.77
C ARG A 329 -9.88 -14.52 24.68
N ALA A 330 -9.24 -13.83 23.73
CA ALA A 330 -9.89 -13.26 22.57
C ALA A 330 -9.61 -14.07 21.30
N ALA A 331 -10.52 -13.98 20.32
CA ALA A 331 -10.35 -14.55 18.99
C ALA A 331 -10.45 -13.43 17.95
N VAL A 332 -9.39 -13.26 17.16
CA VAL A 332 -9.44 -12.50 15.91
C VAL A 332 -9.95 -13.47 14.84
N PRO A 333 -11.06 -13.15 14.15
CA PRO A 333 -11.60 -14.03 13.12
C PRO A 333 -10.65 -14.22 11.94
N SER A 334 -10.93 -15.23 11.11
CA SER A 334 -10.18 -15.43 9.85
C SER A 334 -10.50 -14.35 8.83
N SER A 335 -9.56 -14.06 7.94
CA SER A 335 -9.68 -13.01 6.91
C SER A 335 -10.00 -11.63 7.51
N CYS A 336 -9.43 -11.34 8.69
CA CYS A 336 -9.65 -10.10 9.42
C CYS A 336 -8.41 -9.20 9.32
N LEU A 337 -8.63 -7.92 9.03
CA LEU A 337 -7.67 -6.84 9.26
C LEU A 337 -8.02 -6.17 10.58
N LEU A 338 -7.14 -6.28 11.58
CA LEU A 338 -7.21 -5.56 12.85
C LEU A 338 -6.01 -4.62 12.97
N SER A 339 -6.26 -3.31 13.02
CA SER A 339 -5.22 -2.31 13.19
C SER A 339 -5.62 -1.27 14.22
N SER A 340 -4.71 -0.88 15.11
CA SER A 340 -5.02 0.07 16.18
C SER A 340 -4.20 1.35 16.05
N LEU A 341 -4.85 2.48 16.33
CA LEU A 341 -4.24 3.81 16.29
C LEU A 341 -4.38 4.49 17.65
N SER A 342 -3.31 5.17 18.07
CA SER A 342 -3.40 6.21 19.09
C SER A 342 -3.93 7.47 18.44
N ILE A 343 -4.85 8.16 19.10
CA ILE A 343 -5.41 9.45 18.66
C ILE A 343 -5.32 10.47 19.80
N LYS A 344 -5.21 11.75 19.46
CA LYS A 344 -5.18 12.86 20.43
C LYS A 344 -6.41 13.73 20.26
N ILE A 345 -7.36 13.62 21.19
CA ILE A 345 -8.58 14.42 21.25
C ILE A 345 -8.54 15.26 22.52
N ASN A 346 -8.73 16.58 22.40
CA ASN A 346 -8.71 17.52 23.53
C ASN A 346 -7.44 17.40 24.39
N GLY A 347 -6.29 17.16 23.74
CA GLY A 347 -4.99 17.00 24.40
C GLY A 347 -4.77 15.65 25.11
N GLN A 348 -5.76 14.75 25.11
CA GLN A 348 -5.65 13.43 25.72
C GLN A 348 -5.42 12.36 24.66
N VAL A 349 -4.49 11.45 24.95
CA VAL A 349 -4.30 10.24 24.16
C VAL A 349 -5.46 9.28 24.43
N LYS A 350 -6.08 8.80 23.37
CA LYS A 350 -7.11 7.76 23.33
C LYS A 350 -6.75 6.73 22.26
N TYR A 351 -7.48 5.62 22.22
CA TYR A 351 -7.19 4.52 21.31
C TYR A 351 -8.43 4.11 20.54
N VAL A 352 -8.25 3.77 19.27
CA VAL A 352 -9.29 3.26 18.39
C VAL A 352 -8.70 2.13 17.57
N SER A 353 -9.41 1.01 17.47
CA SER A 353 -9.05 -0.10 16.58
C SER A 353 -10.03 -0.16 15.44
N MET A 354 -9.52 -0.35 14.23
CA MET A 354 -10.32 -0.70 13.07
C MET A 354 -10.26 -2.21 12.85
N ALA A 355 -11.42 -2.81 12.60
CA ALA A 355 -11.58 -4.22 12.28
C ALA A 355 -12.42 -4.33 11.01
N PHE A 356 -11.86 -4.93 9.96
CA PHE A 356 -12.49 -5.12 8.65
C PHE A 356 -12.25 -6.53 8.12
N GLY A 357 -13.06 -6.95 7.16
CA GLY A 357 -12.70 -8.07 6.30
C GLY A 357 -11.52 -7.69 5.41
N VAL A 358 -10.61 -8.62 5.15
CA VAL A 358 -9.47 -8.44 4.22
C VAL A 358 -9.95 -8.01 2.82
N GLU A 359 -11.16 -8.41 2.44
CA GLU A 359 -11.78 -8.13 1.13
C GLU A 359 -12.80 -6.99 1.16
N ASP A 360 -12.99 -6.31 2.31
CA ASP A 360 -13.91 -5.18 2.39
C ASP A 360 -13.41 -4.03 1.49
N ASP A 361 -14.29 -3.53 0.62
CA ASP A 361 -13.96 -2.42 -0.29
C ASP A 361 -14.13 -1.07 0.43
N LEU A 362 -13.04 -0.61 1.04
CA LEU A 362 -13.00 0.68 1.74
C LEU A 362 -12.96 1.88 0.79
N LYS A 363 -12.73 1.67 -0.51
CA LYS A 363 -12.82 2.74 -1.52
C LYS A 363 -14.26 2.95 -1.99
N LYS A 364 -15.08 1.91 -1.95
CA LYS A 364 -16.48 1.97 -2.35
C LYS A 364 -17.23 2.98 -1.48
N SER A 365 -17.88 3.91 -2.15
CA SER A 365 -18.75 4.91 -1.53
C SER A 365 -19.98 5.15 -2.41
N VAL A 366 -21.04 5.65 -1.78
CA VAL A 366 -22.26 6.11 -2.45
C VAL A 366 -22.47 7.60 -2.19
N LYS A 367 -23.28 8.23 -3.03
CA LYS A 367 -23.58 9.67 -2.92
C LYS A 367 -24.82 9.97 -2.09
N LEU A 368 -25.77 9.04 -2.02
CA LEU A 368 -27.05 9.21 -1.34
C LEU A 368 -27.18 8.22 -0.19
N LEU A 369 -27.74 8.66 0.95
CA LEU A 369 -28.03 7.79 2.09
C LEU A 369 -28.92 6.60 1.72
N SER A 370 -29.81 6.76 0.72
CA SER A 370 -30.67 5.68 0.21
C SER A 370 -29.88 4.49 -0.34
N ASP A 371 -28.66 4.73 -0.80
CA ASP A 371 -27.84 3.75 -1.53
C ASP A 371 -26.89 2.98 -0.62
N ILE A 372 -26.89 3.27 0.68
CA ILE A 372 -26.03 2.62 1.70
C ILE A 372 -26.24 1.10 1.72
N HIS A 373 -27.41 0.61 1.34
CA HIS A 373 -27.71 -0.82 1.22
C HIS A 373 -26.77 -1.56 0.25
N SER A 374 -26.09 -0.86 -0.65
CA SER A 374 -25.12 -1.44 -1.59
C SER A 374 -23.72 -1.66 -0.99
N LEU A 375 -23.46 -1.10 0.20
CA LEU A 375 -22.21 -1.30 0.93
C LEU A 375 -22.27 -2.59 1.74
N ARG A 376 -21.10 -3.22 1.92
CA ARG A 376 -20.95 -4.44 2.71
C ARG A 376 -19.83 -4.27 3.72
N PHE A 377 -19.98 -4.92 4.86
CA PHE A 377 -18.97 -5.01 5.91
C PHE A 377 -18.87 -6.48 6.32
N PHE A 378 -17.68 -7.07 6.19
CA PHE A 378 -17.44 -8.49 6.45
C PHE A 378 -18.42 -9.42 5.71
N GLY A 379 -18.73 -9.09 4.46
CA GLY A 379 -19.68 -9.83 3.61
C GLY A 379 -21.17 -9.57 3.91
N VAL A 380 -21.51 -8.97 5.04
CA VAL A 380 -22.88 -8.63 5.47
C VAL A 380 -23.28 -7.24 4.95
N GLY A 381 -24.57 -7.00 4.71
CA GLY A 381 -25.06 -5.70 4.25
C GLY A 381 -24.81 -4.62 5.32
N PHE A 382 -24.25 -3.47 4.94
CA PHE A 382 -23.83 -2.47 5.94
C PHE A 382 -25.00 -1.93 6.78
N LEU A 383 -26.20 -1.78 6.21
CA LEU A 383 -27.41 -1.41 6.96
C LEU A 383 -27.78 -2.41 8.07
N GLU A 384 -27.56 -3.70 7.81
CA GLU A 384 -27.81 -4.75 8.78
C GLU A 384 -26.79 -4.69 9.92
N CYS A 385 -25.51 -4.46 9.61
CA CYS A 385 -24.48 -4.22 10.62
C CYS A 385 -24.82 -3.01 11.50
N LEU A 386 -25.24 -1.89 10.91
CA LEU A 386 -25.64 -0.69 11.67
C LEU A 386 -26.82 -0.97 12.62
N ALA A 387 -27.79 -1.79 12.18
CA ALA A 387 -28.90 -2.20 13.01
C ALA A 387 -28.46 -3.08 14.21
N LEU A 388 -27.54 -4.03 13.98
CA LEU A 388 -26.94 -4.84 15.06
C LEU A 388 -26.19 -3.95 16.07
N TRP A 389 -25.61 -2.86 15.61
CA TRP A 389 -24.84 -1.94 16.44
C TRP A 389 -25.63 -0.83 17.11
N GLY A 390 -26.95 -0.75 16.86
CA GLY A 390 -27.79 0.35 17.36
C GLY A 390 -27.45 1.71 16.76
N VAL A 391 -26.77 1.74 15.60
CA VAL A 391 -26.31 2.97 14.94
C VAL A 391 -27.35 3.44 13.92
N LYS A 392 -27.86 4.65 14.09
CA LYS A 392 -28.87 5.23 13.20
C LYS A 392 -28.25 5.77 11.91
N VAL A 393 -28.86 5.41 10.78
CA VAL A 393 -28.52 5.99 9.48
C VAL A 393 -28.91 7.47 9.47
N SER A 394 -27.92 8.35 9.34
CA SER A 394 -28.10 9.79 9.23
C SER A 394 -26.85 10.41 8.60
N GLU A 395 -26.90 11.69 8.23
CA GLU A 395 -25.71 12.43 7.75
C GLU A 395 -24.57 12.41 8.79
N GLN A 396 -24.89 12.36 10.09
CA GLN A 396 -23.89 12.31 11.16
C GLN A 396 -23.14 10.96 11.24
N LEU A 397 -23.63 9.92 10.56
CA LEU A 397 -22.91 8.65 10.47
C LEU A 397 -21.59 8.80 9.71
N PHE A 398 -21.50 9.72 8.76
CA PHE A 398 -20.33 9.83 7.88
C PHE A 398 -19.53 11.11 8.17
N SER A 399 -18.20 11.00 8.13
CA SER A 399 -17.30 12.14 8.15
C SER A 399 -17.20 12.81 6.77
N GLY A 400 -16.78 14.08 6.75
CA GLY A 400 -16.62 14.87 5.52
C GLY A 400 -17.89 15.55 5.01
N GLU A 401 -17.80 16.18 3.83
CA GLU A 401 -18.85 17.01 3.22
C GLU A 401 -19.93 16.19 2.45
N ASN A 402 -20.54 15.19 3.07
CA ASN A 402 -21.73 14.43 2.60
C ASN A 402 -21.72 13.87 1.15
N THR A 403 -20.56 13.81 0.48
CA THR A 403 -20.48 13.40 -0.94
C THR A 403 -19.93 12.00 -1.15
N ARG A 404 -19.37 11.38 -0.10
CA ARG A 404 -18.72 10.06 -0.15
C ARG A 404 -19.09 9.25 1.09
N LEU A 405 -20.18 8.51 0.99
CA LEU A 405 -20.72 7.70 2.07
C LEU A 405 -20.18 6.27 1.90
N GLY A 406 -19.15 5.90 2.66
CA GLY A 406 -18.51 4.59 2.58
C GLY A 406 -17.97 4.11 3.93
N LEU A 407 -17.41 2.89 3.97
CA LEU A 407 -16.83 2.32 5.19
C LEU A 407 -15.70 3.17 5.77
N TRP A 408 -14.89 3.80 4.90
CA TRP A 408 -13.78 4.67 5.30
C TRP A 408 -14.22 5.89 6.11
N THR A 409 -15.38 6.45 5.74
CA THR A 409 -15.98 7.66 6.32
C THR A 409 -17.01 7.36 7.41
N ALA A 410 -17.40 6.10 7.61
CA ALA A 410 -18.44 5.75 8.57
C ALA A 410 -17.91 5.78 10.02
N ARG A 411 -18.58 6.51 10.90
CA ARG A 411 -18.31 6.60 12.33
C ARG A 411 -18.83 5.39 13.07
N ILE A 412 -18.06 4.29 13.02
CA ILE A 412 -18.42 3.01 13.64
C ILE A 412 -17.39 2.52 14.67
N PHE A 413 -16.19 3.12 14.74
CA PHE A 413 -15.14 2.62 15.62
C PHE A 413 -15.11 3.35 16.96
N PRO A 414 -15.20 2.63 18.09
CA PRO A 414 -15.30 3.22 19.42
C PRO A 414 -13.97 3.78 19.94
N VAL A 415 -14.02 5.00 20.47
CA VAL A 415 -12.92 5.66 21.17
C VAL A 415 -12.83 5.14 22.60
N CYS A 416 -11.69 4.52 22.92
CA CYS A 416 -11.43 3.87 24.21
C CYS A 416 -10.26 4.52 24.95
N SER A 417 -10.16 4.23 26.25
CA SER A 417 -9.09 4.83 27.09
C SER A 417 -7.82 4.00 27.10
N THR A 418 -7.87 2.72 26.70
CA THR A 418 -6.70 1.86 26.55
C THR A 418 -6.69 1.16 25.18
N LEU A 419 -5.49 0.77 24.74
CA LEU A 419 -5.30 0.04 23.50
C LEU A 419 -6.03 -1.31 23.49
N SER A 420 -5.94 -2.08 24.58
CA SER A 420 -6.61 -3.39 24.66
C SER A 420 -8.13 -3.27 24.70
N GLU A 421 -8.67 -2.23 25.34
CA GLU A 421 -10.11 -1.95 25.31
C GLU A 421 -10.60 -1.64 23.88
N SER A 422 -9.84 -0.84 23.12
CA SER A 422 -10.20 -0.54 21.71
C SER A 422 -10.23 -1.78 20.82
N VAL A 423 -9.29 -2.70 21.01
CA VAL A 423 -9.27 -3.99 20.31
C VAL A 423 -10.48 -4.83 20.72
N ARG A 424 -10.74 -4.96 22.03
CA ARG A 424 -11.85 -5.75 22.57
C ARG A 424 -13.20 -5.27 22.03
N MET A 425 -13.43 -3.95 22.00
CA MET A 425 -14.66 -3.37 21.44
C MET A 425 -14.81 -3.66 19.95
N SER A 426 -13.74 -3.52 19.18
CA SER A 426 -13.78 -3.73 17.74
C SER A 426 -13.99 -5.21 17.38
N LEU A 427 -13.41 -6.12 18.16
CA LEU A 427 -13.66 -7.56 18.02
C LEU A 427 -15.08 -7.95 18.45
N GLN A 428 -15.65 -7.33 19.50
CA GLN A 428 -17.05 -7.54 19.88
C GLN A 428 -18.01 -7.04 18.79
N MET A 429 -17.74 -5.87 18.22
CA MET A 429 -18.46 -5.33 17.06
C MET A 429 -18.40 -6.30 15.87
N LEU A 430 -17.23 -6.85 15.55
CA LEU A 430 -17.10 -7.82 14.46
C LEU A 430 -17.81 -9.15 14.77
N ASN A 431 -17.65 -9.68 15.98
CA ASN A 431 -18.32 -10.91 16.43
C ASN A 431 -19.85 -10.79 16.35
N SER A 432 -20.39 -9.61 16.64
CA SER A 432 -21.83 -9.33 16.53
C SER A 432 -22.34 -9.51 15.10
N VAL A 433 -21.55 -9.12 14.10
CA VAL A 433 -21.84 -9.34 12.66
C VAL A 433 -21.73 -10.81 12.30
N GLN A 434 -20.68 -11.51 12.76
CA GLN A 434 -20.49 -12.93 12.44
C GLN A 434 -21.56 -13.85 13.05
N HIS A 435 -22.14 -13.45 14.19
CA HIS A 435 -23.13 -14.23 14.92
C HIS A 435 -24.55 -13.65 14.83
N MET A 436 -24.75 -12.57 14.07
CA MET A 436 -26.02 -11.87 13.93
C MET A 436 -26.65 -11.53 15.29
N SER A 437 -25.82 -11.05 16.22
CA SER A 437 -26.22 -10.69 17.59
C SER A 437 -26.12 -9.18 17.80
N ALA A 438 -26.94 -8.63 18.69
CA ALA A 438 -26.93 -7.20 18.97
C ALA A 438 -25.69 -6.81 19.80
N PHE A 439 -25.07 -5.68 19.47
CA PHE A 439 -23.96 -5.07 20.20
C PHE A 439 -24.03 -3.54 20.13
N GLU A 440 -24.71 -2.94 21.11
CA GLU A 440 -24.98 -1.50 21.14
C GLU A 440 -23.70 -0.65 21.26
N LEU A 441 -23.46 0.22 20.27
CA LEU A 441 -22.35 1.19 20.25
C LEU A 441 -22.72 2.56 20.86
N SER A 442 -23.97 2.75 21.28
CA SER A 442 -24.53 4.03 21.72
C SER A 442 -23.82 4.69 22.93
N GLY A 443 -23.04 3.93 23.69
CA GLY A 443 -22.24 4.43 24.82
C GLY A 443 -20.87 5.02 24.45
N PHE A 444 -20.45 4.93 23.18
CA PHE A 444 -19.13 5.33 22.74
C PHE A 444 -19.16 6.58 21.86
N GLN A 445 -18.13 7.41 21.97
CA GLN A 445 -17.77 8.30 20.87
C GLN A 445 -17.25 7.42 19.73
N LEU A 446 -17.84 7.54 18.54
CA LEU A 446 -17.44 6.78 17.36
C LEU A 446 -16.68 7.67 16.38
N LEU A 447 -15.65 7.11 15.75
CA LEU A 447 -14.89 7.76 14.69
C LEU A 447 -14.90 6.93 13.41
N SER A 448 -14.73 7.62 12.29
CA SER A 448 -14.38 7.01 11.02
C SER A 448 -12.87 6.82 10.88
N VAL A 449 -12.44 6.01 9.92
CA VAL A 449 -10.99 5.85 9.63
C VAL A 449 -10.38 7.19 9.21
N GLU A 450 -11.11 7.98 8.42
CA GLU A 450 -10.70 9.33 8.02
C GLU A 450 -10.45 10.26 9.22
N GLU A 451 -11.36 10.25 10.20
CA GLU A 451 -11.20 11.04 11.43
C GLU A 451 -10.06 10.50 12.29
N MET A 452 -9.92 9.17 12.42
CA MET A 452 -8.80 8.56 13.14
C MET A 452 -7.45 9.01 12.57
N LEU A 453 -7.32 9.11 11.24
CA LEU A 453 -6.09 9.58 10.59
C LEU A 453 -5.84 11.08 10.77
N THR A 454 -6.90 11.87 10.95
CA THR A 454 -6.82 13.30 11.26
C THR A 454 -6.34 13.53 12.70
N TYR A 455 -6.84 12.72 13.64
CA TYR A 455 -6.51 12.83 15.06
C TYR A 455 -5.30 11.99 15.49
N LYS A 456 -4.63 11.26 14.58
CA LYS A 456 -3.58 10.30 14.93
C LYS A 456 -2.46 10.94 15.77
N ASP A 457 -2.04 10.21 16.80
CA ASP A 457 -0.87 10.54 17.62
C ASP A 457 0.29 9.62 17.25
N VAL A 458 1.07 10.04 16.26
CA VAL A 458 2.23 9.28 15.78
C VAL A 458 3.28 9.09 16.87
N GLU A 459 3.44 10.05 17.78
CA GLU A 459 4.44 9.96 18.84
C GLU A 459 4.10 8.83 19.82
N ASP A 460 2.83 8.72 20.23
CA ASP A 460 2.37 7.63 21.09
C ASP A 460 2.44 6.26 20.40
N MET A 461 2.09 6.19 19.11
CA MET A 461 2.23 4.96 18.31
C MET A 461 3.69 4.48 18.26
N LEU A 462 4.64 5.39 18.05
CA LEU A 462 6.07 5.06 18.03
C LEU A 462 6.59 4.69 19.43
N LYS A 463 6.07 5.31 20.49
CA LYS A 463 6.37 4.90 21.88
C LYS A 463 5.95 3.46 22.13
N PHE A 464 4.76 3.05 21.68
CA PHE A 464 4.30 1.66 21.78
C PHE A 464 5.22 0.69 21.02
N ARG A 465 5.57 1.01 19.76
CA ARG A 465 6.53 0.18 18.98
C ARG A 465 7.90 0.06 19.66
N LYS A 466 8.38 1.15 20.28
CA LYS A 466 9.63 1.17 21.04
C LYS A 466 9.55 0.31 22.31
N GLN A 467 8.43 0.34 23.03
CA GLN A 467 8.23 -0.53 24.19
C GLN A 467 8.33 -2.01 23.80
N ILE A 468 7.72 -2.40 22.68
CA ILE A 468 7.85 -3.77 22.13
C ILE A 468 9.32 -4.08 21.82
N TYR A 469 10.02 -3.18 21.14
CA TYR A 469 11.45 -3.33 20.82
C TYR A 469 12.30 -3.56 22.08
N ASP A 470 12.16 -2.69 23.07
CA ASP A 470 12.98 -2.70 24.30
C ASP A 470 12.78 -4.00 25.07
N GLU A 471 11.54 -4.50 25.10
CA GLU A 471 11.17 -5.75 25.74
C GLU A 471 11.74 -6.98 25.00
N ILE A 472 11.65 -7.02 23.66
CA ILE A 472 12.25 -8.09 22.85
C ILE A 472 13.77 -8.15 23.08
N CYS A 473 14.43 -6.98 23.10
CA CYS A 473 15.85 -6.88 23.41
C CYS A 473 16.18 -7.39 24.83
N LEU A 474 15.34 -7.09 25.81
CA LEU A 474 15.52 -7.57 27.18
C LEU A 474 15.37 -9.09 27.28
N GLN A 475 14.38 -9.68 26.61
CA GLN A 475 14.13 -11.13 26.62
C GLN A 475 15.29 -11.89 25.94
N ARG A 476 15.72 -11.45 24.75
CA ARG A 476 16.87 -12.04 24.03
C ARG A 476 18.18 -11.98 24.83
N ARG A 477 18.38 -10.94 25.65
CA ARG A 477 19.57 -10.85 26.53
C ARG A 477 19.52 -11.86 27.68
N LYS A 478 18.35 -12.12 28.24
CA LYS A 478 18.16 -13.13 29.28
C LYS A 478 18.43 -14.54 28.73
N GLU A 479 17.85 -14.87 27.59
CA GLU A 479 18.10 -16.14 26.90
C GLU A 479 19.59 -16.39 26.62
N LYS A 480 20.32 -15.36 26.18
CA LYS A 480 21.78 -15.44 25.97
C LYS A 480 22.60 -15.56 27.26
N SER A 481 22.05 -15.14 28.40
CA SER A 481 22.74 -15.24 29.71
C SER A 481 22.47 -16.58 30.40
N ASP A 482 21.38 -17.25 30.02
CA ASP A 482 20.96 -18.57 30.53
C ASP A 482 21.52 -19.75 29.70
N LEU A 483 22.15 -19.46 28.55
CA LEU A 483 22.93 -20.37 27.69
C LEU A 483 24.43 -20.29 28.03
#